data_AF-A0A219CH73-F1
#
_entry.id   AF-A0A219CH73-F1
#
_cell.length_a   1.000
_cell.length_b   1.000
_cell.length_c   1.000
_cell.angle_alpha   90.00
_cell.angle_beta   90.00
_cell.angle_gamma   90.00
#
_symmetry.space_group_name_H-M   'P 1'
#
loop_
_entity.id
_entity.type
_entity.pdbx_description
1 polymer ?
#
loop_
_entity_poly.entity_id
_entity_poly.type
_entity_poly.pdbx_seq_one_letter_code
_entity_poly.pdbx_strand_id
1 'polypeptide(L)'
;MKLVRLETIRLNDGSFELQFNEDGFTPFYPNTINDDGVDVASGKVNVDSIYYHHLDRDDTRYLIYLKGYHGRVDGTEIPSLEKALDAHLQS
;
A
#
# COMPACT_ATOMS: atom_id res chain seq x y z
N MET A 1 3.21 -10.65 -13.12
CA MET A 1 2.49 -9.73 -12.22
C MET A 1 3.51 -8.96 -11.42
N LYS A 2 3.48 -7.62 -11.47
CA LYS A 2 4.35 -6.74 -10.70
C LYS A 2 3.77 -6.53 -9.30
N LEU A 3 4.63 -6.41 -8.29
CA LEU A 3 4.23 -6.04 -6.93
C LEU A 3 4.79 -4.66 -6.59
N VAL A 4 3.93 -3.76 -6.10
CA VAL A 4 4.31 -2.40 -5.69
C VAL A 4 3.79 -2.16 -4.29
N ARG A 5 4.65 -1.71 -3.37
CA ARG A 5 4.24 -1.25 -2.04
C ARG A 5 3.95 0.23 -2.09
N LEU A 6 2.80 0.62 -1.56
CA LEU A 6 2.42 1.99 -1.31
C LEU A 6 2.15 2.17 0.18
N GLU A 7 2.61 3.28 0.73
CA GLU A 7 2.20 3.74 2.05
C GLU A 7 0.95 4.62 1.89
N THR A 8 0.08 4.60 2.90
CA THR A 8 -1.11 5.44 2.94
C THR A 8 -1.37 6.01 4.32
N ILE A 9 -2.01 7.19 4.33
CA ILE A 9 -2.60 7.81 5.51
C ILE A 9 -4.09 8.06 5.25
N ARG A 10 -4.92 7.88 6.27
CA ARG A 10 -6.31 8.33 6.25
C ARG A 10 -6.36 9.81 6.63
N LEU A 11 -7.02 10.61 5.81
CA LEU A 11 -7.24 12.03 6.06
C LEU A 11 -8.47 12.25 6.96
N ASN A 12 -8.60 13.45 7.52
CA ASN A 12 -9.68 13.79 8.45
C ASN A 12 -11.08 13.70 7.84
N ASP A 13 -11.20 13.79 6.52
CA ASP A 13 -12.46 13.63 5.77
C ASP A 13 -12.78 12.17 5.43
N GLY A 14 -11.93 11.22 5.86
CA GLY A 14 -12.05 9.80 5.58
C GLY A 14 -11.51 9.36 4.22
N SER A 15 -10.92 10.27 3.45
CA SER A 15 -10.18 9.94 2.22
C SER A 15 -8.79 9.38 2.53
N PHE A 16 -8.12 8.89 1.49
CA PHE A 16 -6.77 8.35 1.58
C PHE A 16 -5.82 9.07 0.65
N GLU A 17 -4.58 9.22 1.09
CA GLU A 17 -3.46 9.63 0.27
C GLU A 17 -2.52 8.43 0.12
N LEU A 18 -2.10 8.12 -1.11
CA LEU A 18 -1.14 7.06 -1.39
C LEU A 18 0.21 7.67 -1.79
N GLN A 19 1.29 7.05 -1.31
CA GLN A 19 2.64 7.45 -1.65
C GLN A 19 3.50 6.22 -1.99
N PHE A 20 4.36 6.36 -3.00
CA PHE A 20 5.44 5.43 -3.27
C PHE A 20 6.70 5.94 -2.57
N ASN A 21 7.35 5.11 -1.76
CA ASN A 21 8.60 5.49 -1.11
C ASN A 21 9.76 4.68 -1.69
N GLU A 22 10.84 5.36 -2.08
CA GLU A 22 12.11 4.72 -2.41
C GLU A 22 12.92 4.39 -1.15
N ASP A 23 12.82 5.25 -0.14
CA ASP A 23 13.48 5.11 1.15
C ASP A 23 12.52 4.57 2.22
N GLY A 24 12.98 3.59 2.99
CA GLY A 24 12.20 3.02 4.10
C GLY A 24 12.52 1.56 4.36
N PHE A 25 11.55 0.85 4.96
CA PHE A 25 11.66 -0.54 5.37
C PHE A 25 10.90 -1.47 4.41
N THR A 26 11.43 -2.69 4.20
CA THR A 26 10.67 -3.79 3.60
C THR A 26 9.88 -4.48 4.71
N PRO A 27 8.55 -4.35 4.74
CA PRO A 27 7.72 -4.94 5.79
C PRO A 27 7.74 -6.46 5.69
N PHE A 28 7.65 -7.14 6.84
CA PHE A 28 7.69 -8.60 6.90
C PHE A 28 6.44 -9.26 6.31
N TYR A 29 5.30 -8.56 6.32
CA TYR A 29 4.04 -9.07 5.80
C TYR A 29 3.38 -8.06 4.85
N PRO A 30 2.75 -8.51 3.75
CA PRO A 30 2.88 -9.85 3.15
C PRO A 30 4.30 -10.18 2.72
N ASN A 31 4.63 -11.48 2.73
CA ASN A 31 5.90 -11.97 2.22
C ASN A 31 5.93 -11.83 0.69
N THR A 32 6.91 -11.09 0.20
CA THR A 32 7.15 -10.83 -1.23
C THR A 32 8.52 -11.35 -1.67
N ILE A 33 9.14 -12.20 -0.86
CA ILE A 33 10.38 -12.87 -1.19
C ILE A 33 10.05 -14.07 -2.09
N ASN A 34 10.73 -14.20 -3.24
CA ASN A 34 10.59 -15.35 -4.14
C ASN A 34 11.44 -16.55 -3.68
N ASP A 35 11.41 -17.64 -4.45
CA ASP A 35 12.14 -18.88 -4.14
C ASP A 35 13.67 -18.70 -4.09
N ASP A 36 14.20 -17.66 -4.76
CA ASP A 36 15.62 -17.31 -4.75
C ASP A 36 16.04 -16.40 -3.59
N GLY A 37 15.10 -16.03 -2.70
CA GLY A 37 15.37 -15.13 -1.58
C GLY A 37 15.38 -13.64 -1.95
N VAL A 38 14.88 -13.27 -3.13
CA VAL A 38 14.83 -11.88 -3.63
C VAL A 38 13.46 -11.28 -3.35
N ASP A 39 13.44 -10.06 -2.80
CA ASP A 39 12.22 -9.25 -2.68
C ASP A 39 11.77 -8.79 -4.07
N VAL A 40 10.64 -9.32 -4.56
CA VAL A 40 10.12 -8.98 -5.89
C VAL A 40 9.20 -7.77 -5.88
N ALA A 41 8.88 -7.20 -4.71
CA ALA A 41 8.08 -6.00 -4.61
C ALA A 41 8.93 -4.73 -4.65
N SER A 42 8.51 -3.79 -5.48
CA SER A 42 9.09 -2.44 -5.53
C SER A 42 8.51 -1.57 -4.42
N GLY A 43 9.27 -0.57 -3.97
CA GLY A 43 8.83 0.39 -2.96
C GLY A 43 9.05 -0.08 -1.52
N LYS A 44 9.12 0.91 -0.63
CA LYS A 44 9.32 0.78 0.82
C LYS A 44 8.17 1.44 1.57
N VAL A 45 8.09 1.17 2.87
CA VAL A 45 7.12 1.78 3.78
C VAL A 45 7.80 2.17 5.08
N ASN A 46 7.15 2.98 5.90
CA ASN A 46 7.61 3.31 7.24
C ASN A 46 7.62 2.07 8.14
N VAL A 47 8.51 2.06 9.14
CA VAL A 47 8.66 0.94 10.09
C VAL A 47 7.38 0.65 10.88
N ASP A 48 6.56 1.68 11.13
CA ASP A 48 5.30 1.57 11.87
C ASP A 48 4.09 1.30 10.97
N SER A 49 4.29 1.16 9.66
CA SER A 49 3.20 0.92 8.71
C SER A 49 2.80 -0.55 8.70
N ILE A 50 1.49 -0.80 8.73
CA ILE A 50 0.91 -2.14 8.76
C ILE A 50 0.22 -2.47 7.44
N TYR A 51 0.29 -3.74 7.01
CA TYR A 51 -0.44 -4.16 5.82
C TYR A 51 -1.94 -3.94 6.04
N TYR A 52 -2.56 -3.30 5.06
CA TYR A 52 -3.95 -2.91 5.13
C TYR A 52 -4.79 -3.62 4.07
N HIS A 53 -4.45 -3.44 2.81
CA HIS A 53 -5.18 -4.05 1.70
C HIS A 53 -4.29 -4.20 0.47
N HIS A 54 -4.79 -4.89 -0.56
CA HIS A 54 -4.19 -4.83 -1.88
C HIS A 54 -5.24 -4.46 -2.92
N LEU A 55 -4.81 -3.78 -3.97
CA LEU A 55 -5.63 -3.48 -5.14
C LEU A 55 -4.88 -3.94 -6.38
N ASP A 56 -5.58 -4.64 -7.26
CA ASP A 56 -5.03 -5.11 -8.53
C ASP A 56 -5.47 -4.13 -9.65
N ARG A 57 -4.52 -3.70 -10.48
CA ARG A 57 -4.74 -2.94 -11.72
C ARG A 57 -3.85 -3.52 -12.81
N ASP A 58 -4.46 -3.90 -13.93
CA ASP A 58 -3.79 -4.57 -15.04
C ASP A 58 -2.92 -5.76 -14.57
N ASP A 59 -1.60 -5.71 -14.79
CA ASP A 59 -0.66 -6.74 -14.37
C ASP A 59 0.05 -6.43 -13.05
N THR A 60 -0.40 -5.41 -12.32
CA THR A 60 0.25 -4.90 -11.11
C THR A 60 -0.66 -5.00 -9.89
N ARG A 61 -0.12 -5.59 -8.81
CA ARG A 61 -0.73 -5.61 -7.48
C ARG A 61 -0.08 -4.55 -6.60
N TYR A 62 -0.90 -3.62 -6.13
CA TYR A 62 -0.51 -2.57 -5.21
C TYR A 62 -0.82 -3.02 -3.79
N LEU A 63 0.23 -3.31 -3.02
CA LEU A 63 0.18 -3.64 -1.60
C LEU A 63 0.13 -2.33 -0.82
N ILE A 64 -1.01 -2.05 -0.20
CA ILE A 64 -1.26 -0.80 0.50
C ILE A 64 -1.01 -0.99 2.00
N TYR A 65 -0.15 -0.14 2.54
CA TYR A 65 0.26 -0.16 3.94
C TYR A 65 -0.17 1.12 4.63
N LEU A 66 -0.86 0.98 5.75
CA LEU A 66 -1.42 2.10 6.48
C LEU A 66 -0.44 2.55 7.57
N LYS A 67 -0.05 3.83 7.53
CA LYS A 67 0.90 4.44 8.47
C LYS A 67 0.19 5.03 9.68
N GLY A 68 0.29 4.40 10.86
CA GLY A 68 -0.26 4.90 12.13
C GLY A 68 -1.61 4.27 12.55
N TYR A 69 -2.30 4.87 13.52
CA TYR A 69 -3.59 4.40 14.07
C TYR A 69 -4.78 5.16 13.47
N HIS A 70 -5.78 4.44 12.93
CA HIS A 70 -6.81 5.02 12.05
C HIS A 70 -8.26 4.66 12.39
N GLY A 71 -8.51 4.24 13.63
CA GLY A 71 -9.85 3.82 14.05
C GLY A 71 -10.28 2.50 13.42
N ARG A 72 -11.60 2.30 13.24
CA ARG A 72 -12.15 1.05 12.71
C ARG A 72 -11.94 1.00 11.21
N VAL A 73 -11.30 -0.07 10.76
CA VAL A 73 -11.26 -0.54 9.38
C VAL A 73 -12.30 -1.65 9.27
N ASP A 74 -13.32 -1.46 8.43
CA ASP A 74 -14.32 -2.50 8.17
C ASP A 74 -14.61 -2.74 6.69
N GLY A 75 -13.84 -2.10 5.80
CA GLY A 75 -13.90 -2.33 4.35
C GLY A 75 -14.83 -1.37 3.63
N THR A 76 -15.58 -0.53 4.36
CA THR A 76 -16.35 0.58 3.77
C THR A 76 -15.46 1.60 3.08
N GLU A 77 -14.16 1.61 3.43
CA GLU A 77 -13.14 2.48 2.86
C GLU A 77 -12.61 2.08 1.48
N ILE A 78 -12.89 0.85 1.00
CA ILE A 78 -12.31 0.33 -0.26
C ILE A 78 -12.55 1.27 -1.46
N PRO A 79 -13.77 1.78 -1.72
CA PRO A 79 -13.99 2.70 -2.83
C PRO A 79 -13.20 4.02 -2.73
N SER A 80 -12.86 4.45 -1.51
CA SER A 80 -12.02 5.62 -1.26
C SER A 80 -10.56 5.33 -1.61
N LEU A 81 -10.06 4.14 -1.26
CA LEU A 81 -8.72 3.68 -1.64
C LEU A 81 -8.55 3.51 -3.14
N GLU A 82 -9.56 2.97 -3.82
CA GLU A 82 -9.52 2.83 -5.28
C GLU A 82 -9.39 4.19 -5.96
N LYS A 83 -10.14 5.20 -5.51
CA LYS A 83 -10.02 6.57 -6.00
C LYS A 83 -8.64 7.18 -5.70
N ALA A 84 -8.10 6.91 -4.51
CA ALA A 84 -6.77 7.36 -4.15
C ALA A 84 -5.68 6.72 -5.03
N LEU A 85 -5.84 5.43 -5.39
CA LEU A 85 -4.97 4.75 -6.34
C LEU A 85 -5.07 5.33 -7.74
N ASP A 86 -6.29 5.56 -8.24
CA ASP A 86 -6.50 6.16 -9.55
C ASP A 86 -5.85 7.55 -9.63
N ALA A 87 -5.95 8.36 -8.56
CA ALA A 87 -5.29 9.66 -8.48
C ALA A 87 -3.75 9.55 -8.46
N HIS A 88 -3.21 8.60 -7.69
CA HIS A 88 -1.76 8.35 -7.61
C HIS A 88 -1.16 7.90 -8.95
N LEU A 89 -1.90 7.11 -9.73
CA LEU A 89 -1.42 6.62 -11.04
C LEU A 89 -1.50 7.67 -12.15
N GLN A 90 -2.21 8.78 -11.92
CA GLN A 90 -2.33 9.89 -12.88
C GLN A 90 -1.32 11.03 -12.64
N SER A 91 -0.63 11.04 -11.48
CA SER A 91 0.38 12.06 -11.13
C SER A 91 1.75 11.73 -11.71
#